data_AF-A0AAX2MFE8-F1
#
_entry.id   AF-A0AAX2MFE8-F1
#
_cell.length_a   1.000
_cell.length_b   1.000
_cell.length_c   1.000
_cell.angle_alpha   90.00
_cell.angle_beta   90.00
_cell.angle_gamma   90.00
#
_symmetry.space_group_name_H-M   'P 1'
#
loop_
_entity.id
_entity.type
_entity.pdbx_description
1 polymer ?
#
loop_
_entity_poly.entity_id
_entity_poly.type
_entity_poly.pdbx_seq_one_letter_code
_entity_poly.pdbx_strand_id
1 'polypeptide(L)'
;MQDPIKPVPTPDQKFHDGNPSTGELGTIVSADWLNTVQSALQATQQEVLSVIGSNNGQKADPARQDQLLQAIKQLAWGGNAKPTTLAGYGIADGLTMRPPLGDKVDLNNIVDDGLYHNPANAYAANGANYPAPYAGLLFVFADGEMVYQQYQSFNNAGCWYRCRYRGNWSQWQKLADAATTLAGYGITDGATKAELKAAVDGLVSGAPGALNTLQELAAALGNDNNFAATITNKLAGKADKSSSLAGYGINTLALSTAQTAQIFKTTPNVYDNNLYTNGTLELRSTGTDFPALGLHRPGNSAVALVHKSYGDDTLVLKEATGSEYRVWHSGNDSQIIKKRRYRVHADDGTSWIPRSPLAKWASTMRLPAASMARSSPSAA
;
A
#
# COMPACT_ATOMS: atom_id res chain seq x y z
N MET A 1 82.15 -11.95 -57.38
CA MET A 1 82.20 -10.80 -58.31
C MET A 1 83.65 -10.45 -58.52
N GLN A 2 84.03 -9.99 -59.72
CA GLN A 2 85.39 -9.56 -60.05
C GLN A 2 85.38 -8.10 -60.49
N ASP A 3 86.56 -7.49 -60.62
CA ASP A 3 86.72 -6.15 -61.20
C ASP A 3 86.13 -6.07 -62.62
N PRO A 4 85.82 -4.86 -63.13
CA PRO A 4 85.29 -4.70 -64.48
C PRO A 4 86.21 -5.34 -65.53
N ILE A 5 85.62 -5.91 -66.57
CA ILE A 5 86.39 -6.45 -67.69
C ILE A 5 87.27 -5.34 -68.27
N LYS A 6 88.57 -5.62 -68.44
CA LYS A 6 89.48 -4.68 -69.08
C LYS A 6 89.03 -4.46 -70.53
N PRO A 7 89.08 -3.23 -71.06
CA PRO A 7 88.86 -2.99 -72.47
C PRO A 7 89.82 -3.82 -73.34
N VAL A 8 89.45 -4.05 -74.59
CA VAL A 8 90.34 -4.60 -75.62
C VAL A 8 91.66 -3.79 -75.68
N PRO A 9 92.83 -4.44 -75.77
CA PRO A 9 94.13 -3.78 -75.63
C PRO A 9 94.60 -3.07 -76.91
N THR A 10 93.75 -2.20 -77.46
CA THR A 10 94.09 -1.25 -78.53
C THR A 10 94.44 0.12 -77.95
N PRO A 11 95.15 1.01 -78.68
CA PRO A 11 95.55 2.32 -78.18
C PRO A 11 94.38 3.21 -77.72
N ASP A 12 93.20 3.06 -78.34
CA ASP A 12 91.97 3.78 -78.02
C ASP A 12 90.93 2.93 -77.26
N GLN A 13 91.30 1.72 -76.86
CA GLN A 13 90.50 0.78 -76.05
C GLN A 13 89.20 0.29 -76.74
N LYS A 14 89.15 0.35 -78.07
CA LYS A 14 88.03 -0.10 -78.91
C LYS A 14 88.42 -1.19 -79.90
N PHE A 15 87.43 -1.98 -80.28
CA PHE A 15 87.50 -2.87 -81.43
C PHE A 15 87.42 -2.04 -82.72
N HIS A 16 88.09 -2.51 -83.77
CA HIS A 16 88.13 -1.89 -85.10
C HIS A 16 87.75 -2.92 -86.18
N ASP A 17 87.01 -2.47 -87.18
CA ASP A 17 86.73 -3.28 -88.37
C ASP A 17 87.98 -3.33 -89.26
N GLY A 18 88.22 -4.45 -89.91
CA GLY A 18 89.47 -4.68 -90.65
C GLY A 18 89.58 -3.79 -91.89
N ASN A 19 90.76 -3.23 -92.11
CA ASN A 19 91.05 -2.38 -93.26
C ASN A 19 92.12 -3.01 -94.17
N PRO A 20 91.71 -3.68 -95.27
CA PRO A 20 92.64 -4.34 -96.20
C PRO A 20 93.64 -3.38 -96.87
N SER A 21 93.34 -2.08 -96.93
CA SER A 21 94.20 -1.08 -97.56
C SER A 21 95.33 -0.58 -96.65
N THR A 22 95.20 -0.74 -95.33
CA THR A 22 96.24 -0.41 -94.34
C THR A 22 96.90 -1.65 -93.72
N GLY A 23 96.36 -2.86 -93.97
CA GLY A 23 96.81 -4.11 -93.37
C GLY A 23 96.29 -4.34 -91.95
N GLU A 24 95.30 -3.56 -91.53
CA GLU A 24 94.73 -3.62 -90.17
C GLU A 24 93.79 -4.81 -90.02
N LEU A 25 94.12 -5.72 -89.10
CA LEU A 25 93.38 -6.95 -88.86
C LEU A 25 92.13 -6.68 -88.01
N GLY A 26 90.96 -6.91 -88.59
CA GLY A 26 89.67 -6.76 -87.90
C GLY A 26 89.18 -8.01 -87.20
N THR A 27 88.11 -7.84 -86.42
CA THR A 27 87.36 -8.94 -85.82
C THR A 27 86.32 -9.55 -86.78
N ILE A 28 85.96 -10.82 -86.57
CA ILE A 28 84.92 -11.52 -87.37
C ILE A 28 83.52 -10.93 -87.13
N VAL A 29 83.28 -10.41 -85.92
CA VAL A 29 82.06 -9.66 -85.57
C VAL A 29 82.40 -8.17 -85.63
N SER A 30 81.44 -7.33 -86.01
CA SER A 30 81.68 -5.90 -86.22
C SER A 30 82.15 -5.18 -84.95
N ALA A 31 83.02 -4.20 -85.14
CA ALA A 31 83.52 -3.32 -84.10
C ALA A 31 82.40 -2.63 -83.33
N ASP A 32 81.36 -2.13 -84.02
CA ASP A 32 80.21 -1.47 -83.41
C ASP A 32 79.50 -2.37 -82.38
N TRP A 33 79.23 -3.62 -82.74
CA TRP A 33 78.60 -4.59 -81.85
C TRP A 33 79.52 -4.94 -80.66
N LEU A 34 80.80 -5.22 -80.92
CA LEU A 34 81.76 -5.58 -79.88
C LEU A 34 82.01 -4.43 -78.88
N ASN A 35 82.13 -3.19 -79.37
CA ASN A 35 82.27 -2.01 -78.54
C ASN A 35 81.00 -1.75 -77.71
N THR A 36 79.82 -1.94 -78.29
CA THR A 36 78.53 -1.85 -77.58
C THR A 36 78.42 -2.90 -76.48
N VAL A 37 78.78 -4.15 -76.76
CA VAL A 37 78.79 -5.25 -75.77
C VAL A 37 79.81 -4.99 -74.66
N GLN A 38 81.02 -4.55 -74.99
CA GLN A 38 82.04 -4.18 -74.00
C GLN A 38 81.53 -3.08 -73.06
N SER A 39 80.97 -2.01 -73.63
CA SER A 39 80.44 -0.87 -72.86
C SER A 39 79.27 -1.28 -71.95
N ALA A 40 78.30 -2.04 -72.47
CA ALA A 40 77.15 -2.50 -71.70
C ALA A 40 77.55 -3.44 -70.56
N LEU A 41 78.51 -4.35 -70.80
CA LEU A 41 79.03 -5.25 -69.78
C LEU A 41 79.78 -4.48 -68.68
N GLN A 42 80.66 -3.54 -69.05
CA GLN A 42 81.38 -2.69 -68.10
C GLN A 42 80.43 -1.82 -67.26
N ALA A 43 79.43 -1.19 -67.88
CA ALA A 43 78.42 -0.40 -67.17
C ALA A 43 77.65 -1.27 -66.15
N THR A 44 77.15 -2.43 -66.58
CA THR A 44 76.44 -3.38 -65.69
C THR A 44 77.33 -3.85 -64.53
N GLN A 45 78.62 -4.11 -64.79
CA GLN A 45 79.58 -4.46 -63.75
C GLN A 45 79.78 -3.32 -62.75
N GLN A 46 79.89 -2.06 -63.21
CA GLN A 46 80.07 -0.91 -62.32
C GLN A 46 78.85 -0.61 -61.44
N GLU A 47 77.62 -0.83 -61.93
CA GLU A 47 76.41 -0.74 -61.09
C GLU A 47 76.45 -1.78 -59.96
N VAL A 48 76.74 -3.05 -60.29
CA VAL A 48 76.86 -4.13 -59.29
C VAL A 48 78.00 -3.87 -58.30
N LEU A 49 79.12 -3.31 -58.75
CA LEU A 49 80.24 -2.93 -57.89
C LEU A 49 79.92 -1.73 -57.00
N SER A 50 79.12 -0.78 -57.47
CA SER A 50 78.64 0.36 -56.67
C SER A 50 77.73 -0.11 -55.54
N VAL A 51 76.84 -1.08 -55.82
CA VAL A 51 76.06 -1.77 -54.78
C VAL A 51 77.00 -2.49 -53.81
N ILE A 52 77.95 -3.30 -54.26
CA ILE A 52 78.91 -3.99 -53.37
C ILE A 52 79.69 -3.00 -52.51
N GLY A 53 80.15 -1.88 -53.07
CA GLY A 53 80.89 -0.83 -52.39
C GLY A 53 80.10 -0.11 -51.29
N SER A 54 78.77 -0.09 -51.36
CA SER A 54 77.91 0.47 -50.30
C SER A 54 78.03 -0.28 -48.96
N ASN A 55 78.45 -1.56 -48.98
CA ASN A 55 78.82 -2.28 -47.76
C ASN A 55 80.22 -1.83 -47.27
N ASN A 56 80.27 -0.72 -46.54
CA ASN A 56 81.49 -0.26 -45.85
C ASN A 56 82.74 -0.15 -46.75
N GLY A 57 82.56 0.20 -48.03
CA GLY A 57 83.66 0.32 -48.99
C GLY A 57 84.22 -1.00 -49.52
N GLN A 58 83.51 -2.13 -49.35
CA GLN A 58 83.90 -3.45 -49.83
C GLN A 58 84.35 -3.43 -51.31
N LYS A 59 85.38 -4.21 -51.63
CA LYS A 59 85.91 -4.42 -52.98
C LYS A 59 85.49 -5.78 -53.53
N ALA A 60 85.60 -5.94 -54.85
CA ALA A 60 85.31 -7.21 -55.51
C ALA A 60 86.34 -8.28 -55.14
N ASP A 61 85.84 -9.43 -54.68
CA ASP A 61 86.64 -10.61 -54.40
C ASP A 61 86.17 -11.79 -55.28
N PRO A 62 86.96 -12.22 -56.29
CA PRO A 62 86.59 -13.34 -57.15
C PRO A 62 86.32 -14.65 -56.39
N ALA A 63 86.92 -14.87 -55.21
CA ALA A 63 86.72 -16.06 -54.40
C ALA A 63 85.36 -16.07 -53.66
N ARG A 64 84.67 -14.92 -53.56
CA ARG A 64 83.42 -14.77 -52.81
C ARG A 64 82.18 -14.66 -53.69
N GLN A 65 81.18 -15.50 -53.40
CA GLN A 65 79.89 -15.53 -54.10
C GLN A 65 78.76 -14.77 -53.37
N ASP A 66 78.99 -14.30 -52.15
CA ASP A 66 77.96 -13.72 -51.26
C ASP A 66 77.96 -12.18 -51.20
N GLN A 67 78.84 -11.52 -51.94
CA GLN A 67 79.13 -10.09 -51.81
C GLN A 67 77.93 -9.18 -52.11
N LEU A 68 77.24 -9.46 -53.22
CA LEU A 68 76.03 -8.72 -53.61
C LEU A 68 74.90 -8.94 -52.60
N LEU A 69 74.77 -10.17 -52.07
CA LEU A 69 73.80 -10.49 -51.02
C LEU A 69 74.11 -9.74 -49.72
N GLN A 70 75.37 -9.67 -49.30
CA GLN A 70 75.77 -8.88 -48.14
C GLN A 70 75.46 -7.39 -48.35
N ALA A 71 75.79 -6.82 -49.51
CA ALA A 71 75.48 -5.42 -49.80
C ALA A 71 73.98 -5.10 -49.83
N ILE A 72 73.16 -5.94 -50.46
CA ILE A 72 71.70 -5.78 -50.45
C ILE A 72 71.16 -5.86 -49.02
N LYS A 73 71.66 -6.78 -48.19
CA LYS A 73 71.29 -6.85 -46.76
C LYS A 73 71.70 -5.59 -46.00
N GLN A 74 72.89 -5.06 -46.25
CA GLN A 74 73.39 -3.84 -45.59
C GLN A 74 72.56 -2.61 -45.99
N LEU A 75 72.18 -2.48 -47.27
CA LEU A 75 71.26 -1.44 -47.74
C LEU A 75 69.84 -1.58 -47.15
N ALA A 76 69.33 -2.81 -47.04
CA ALA A 76 67.96 -3.05 -46.55
C ALA A 76 67.82 -3.00 -45.02
N TRP A 77 68.88 -3.36 -44.28
CA TRP A 77 68.84 -3.68 -42.85
C TRP A 77 69.96 -3.06 -42.01
N GLY A 78 70.94 -2.38 -42.62
CA GLY A 78 72.15 -1.92 -41.91
C GLY A 78 73.03 -3.05 -41.34
N GLY A 79 72.82 -4.30 -41.80
CA GLY A 79 73.46 -5.47 -41.20
C GLY A 79 73.22 -6.78 -41.94
N ASN A 80 73.82 -7.87 -41.44
CA ASN A 80 73.76 -9.19 -42.08
C ASN A 80 72.45 -9.97 -41.83
N ALA A 81 71.61 -9.50 -40.91
CA ALA A 81 70.37 -10.12 -40.48
C ALA A 81 69.23 -9.08 -40.42
N LYS A 82 67.98 -9.54 -40.63
CA LYS A 82 66.80 -8.69 -40.59
C LYS A 82 66.58 -8.16 -39.16
N PRO A 83 66.39 -6.84 -38.95
CA PRO A 83 66.17 -6.30 -37.62
C PRO A 83 64.82 -6.73 -37.05
N THR A 84 64.79 -6.94 -35.73
CA THR A 84 63.59 -7.34 -34.96
C THR A 84 62.98 -6.18 -34.18
N THR A 85 63.59 -4.99 -34.22
CA THR A 85 63.15 -3.77 -33.50
C THR A 85 63.15 -2.56 -34.44
N LEU A 86 62.31 -1.56 -34.15
CA LEU A 86 62.24 -0.31 -34.93
C LEU A 86 63.60 0.40 -34.99
N ALA A 87 64.29 0.51 -33.85
CA ALA A 87 65.63 1.10 -33.78
C ALA A 87 66.65 0.38 -34.69
N GLY A 88 66.51 -0.94 -34.89
CA GLY A 88 67.34 -1.70 -35.81
C GLY A 88 67.07 -1.43 -37.30
N TYR A 89 65.91 -0.84 -37.65
CA TYR A 89 65.65 -0.27 -38.98
C TYR A 89 66.07 1.22 -39.08
N GLY A 90 66.70 1.79 -38.05
CA GLY A 90 67.00 3.22 -37.97
C GLY A 90 65.79 4.11 -37.63
N ILE A 91 64.65 3.53 -37.27
CA ILE A 91 63.44 4.26 -36.87
C ILE A 91 63.60 4.70 -35.41
N ALA A 92 63.88 5.98 -35.20
CA ALA A 92 64.16 6.60 -33.90
C ALA A 92 63.01 7.49 -33.36
N ASP A 93 62.05 7.81 -34.21
CA ASP A 93 60.83 8.59 -33.96
C ASP A 93 59.63 7.73 -33.51
N GLY A 94 59.80 6.40 -33.48
CA GLY A 94 58.80 5.48 -32.98
C GLY A 94 58.69 5.50 -31.45
N LEU A 95 57.46 5.52 -30.94
CA LEU A 95 57.19 5.38 -29.50
C LEU A 95 57.68 4.02 -28.99
N THR A 96 58.68 4.03 -28.11
CA THR A 96 59.37 2.82 -27.63
C THR A 96 59.08 2.51 -26.16
N MET A 97 59.16 1.21 -25.81
CA MET A 97 59.30 0.77 -24.43
C MET A 97 60.65 1.23 -23.89
N ARG A 98 60.62 2.12 -22.90
CA ARG A 98 61.79 2.58 -22.15
C ARG A 98 62.11 1.56 -21.03
N PRO A 99 63.31 1.62 -20.44
CA PRO A 99 63.63 0.79 -19.28
C PRO A 99 62.58 0.93 -18.15
N PRO A 100 62.26 -0.14 -17.41
CA PRO A 100 61.31 -0.07 -16.30
C PRO A 100 61.71 0.98 -15.26
N LEU A 101 60.71 1.64 -14.65
CA LEU A 101 60.94 2.59 -13.57
C LEU A 101 61.48 1.86 -12.33
N GLY A 102 62.46 2.47 -11.67
CA GLY A 102 63.01 1.99 -10.40
C GLY A 102 62.20 2.42 -9.18
N ASP A 103 62.65 1.97 -8.00
CA ASP A 103 62.16 2.46 -6.72
C ASP A 103 62.46 3.96 -6.55
N LYS A 104 61.59 4.70 -5.85
CA LYS A 104 61.75 6.12 -5.50
C LYS A 104 61.91 7.10 -6.69
N VAL A 105 61.50 6.71 -7.90
CA VAL A 105 61.48 7.62 -9.06
C VAL A 105 60.50 8.78 -8.82
N ASP A 106 60.90 9.99 -9.22
CA ASP A 106 59.98 11.13 -9.36
C ASP A 106 59.47 11.22 -10.80
N LEU A 107 58.15 11.10 -10.99
CA LEU A 107 57.54 11.20 -12.32
C LEU A 107 57.70 12.59 -12.95
N ASN A 108 58.01 13.64 -12.19
CA ASN A 108 58.30 14.97 -12.75
C ASN A 108 59.59 15.00 -13.58
N ASN A 109 60.49 14.03 -13.39
CA ASN A 109 61.76 13.92 -14.10
C ASN A 109 61.66 13.04 -15.37
N ILE A 110 60.54 12.35 -15.58
CA ILE A 110 60.33 11.50 -16.76
C ILE A 110 59.69 12.33 -17.87
N VAL A 111 60.53 12.94 -18.71
CA VAL A 111 60.12 13.94 -19.71
C VAL A 111 60.38 13.54 -21.16
N ASP A 112 61.16 12.49 -21.40
CA ASP A 112 61.43 11.98 -22.75
C ASP A 112 60.25 11.15 -23.27
N ASP A 113 60.03 11.17 -24.58
CA ASP A 113 58.99 10.35 -25.23
C ASP A 113 59.16 8.86 -24.93
N GLY A 114 58.09 8.19 -24.54
CA GLY A 114 58.15 6.74 -24.34
C GLY A 114 57.06 6.13 -23.48
N LEU A 115 57.16 4.81 -23.37
CA LEU A 115 56.32 3.97 -22.54
C LEU A 115 57.17 3.37 -21.42
N TYR A 116 56.86 3.72 -20.17
CA TYR A 116 57.64 3.34 -18.99
C TYR A 116 56.79 2.43 -18.08
N HIS A 117 57.23 1.18 -17.91
CA HIS A 117 56.56 0.24 -17.02
C HIS A 117 57.04 0.45 -15.57
N ASN A 118 56.09 0.69 -14.65
CA ASN A 118 56.34 0.61 -13.22
C ASN A 118 55.96 -0.79 -12.70
N PRO A 119 56.93 -1.65 -12.33
CA PRO A 119 56.68 -3.06 -12.05
C PRO A 119 56.06 -3.36 -10.68
N ALA A 120 55.99 -2.40 -9.75
CA ALA A 120 55.56 -2.67 -8.37
C ALA A 120 54.79 -1.52 -7.71
N ASN A 121 53.79 -1.86 -6.90
CA ASN A 121 53.07 -0.88 -6.06
C ASN A 121 54.03 -0.13 -5.12
N ALA A 122 55.04 -0.83 -4.59
CA ALA A 122 56.06 -0.23 -3.72
C ALA A 122 56.82 0.92 -4.40
N TYR A 123 57.16 0.80 -5.69
CA TYR A 123 57.90 1.83 -6.41
C TYR A 123 57.05 3.09 -6.65
N ALA A 124 55.73 2.94 -6.85
CA ALA A 124 54.80 4.07 -6.89
C ALA A 124 54.58 4.69 -5.50
N ALA A 125 54.48 3.86 -4.45
CA ALA A 125 54.25 4.31 -3.08
C ALA A 125 55.47 5.03 -2.46
N ASN A 126 56.68 4.60 -2.83
CA ASN A 126 57.94 5.22 -2.43
C ASN A 126 58.38 6.35 -3.37
N GLY A 127 57.80 6.41 -4.57
CA GLY A 127 58.10 7.40 -5.61
C GLY A 127 57.43 8.76 -5.34
N ALA A 128 57.85 9.76 -6.12
CA ALA A 128 57.27 11.09 -6.08
C ALA A 128 56.41 11.35 -7.32
N ASN A 129 55.37 12.17 -7.14
CA ASN A 129 54.45 12.61 -8.20
C ASN A 129 53.73 11.47 -8.97
N TYR A 130 53.59 10.28 -8.37
CA TYR A 130 52.63 9.28 -8.85
C TYR A 130 51.18 9.70 -8.53
N PRO A 131 50.21 9.43 -9.42
CA PRO A 131 48.79 9.74 -9.16
C PRO A 131 48.14 8.78 -8.16
N ALA A 132 48.67 7.56 -8.02
CA ALA A 132 48.18 6.53 -7.09
C ALA A 132 49.31 5.53 -6.76
N PRO A 133 49.30 4.87 -5.58
CA PRO A 133 50.35 3.95 -5.13
C PRO A 133 50.23 2.54 -5.74
N TYR A 134 50.04 2.46 -7.06
CA TYR A 134 49.84 1.20 -7.80
C TYR A 134 50.82 1.06 -8.96
N ALA A 135 51.26 -0.17 -9.25
CA ALA A 135 51.99 -0.53 -10.46
C ALA A 135 51.19 -0.16 -11.72
N GLY A 136 51.87 0.00 -12.85
CA GLY A 136 51.21 0.53 -14.04
C GLY A 136 52.13 0.89 -15.19
N LEU A 137 51.55 1.57 -16.18
CA LEU A 137 52.22 2.04 -17.38
C LEU A 137 52.11 3.56 -17.46
N LEU A 138 53.24 4.23 -17.59
CA LEU A 138 53.34 5.66 -17.84
C LEU A 138 53.62 5.89 -19.33
N PHE A 139 52.75 6.67 -19.97
CA PHE A 139 52.92 7.20 -21.31
C PHE A 139 53.45 8.63 -21.18
N VAL A 140 54.49 8.98 -21.93
CA VAL A 140 55.05 10.32 -21.99
C VAL A 140 55.18 10.75 -23.45
N PHE A 141 54.70 11.96 -23.74
CA PHE A 141 54.85 12.63 -25.04
C PHE A 141 55.25 14.08 -24.81
N ALA A 142 56.33 14.55 -25.43
CA ALA A 142 56.84 15.90 -25.33
C ALA A 142 56.73 16.64 -26.67
N ASP A 143 56.34 17.91 -26.60
CA ASP A 143 56.37 18.85 -27.72
C ASP A 143 56.88 20.21 -27.21
N GLY A 144 58.18 20.44 -27.40
CA GLY A 144 58.89 21.62 -26.89
C GLY A 144 58.74 21.82 -25.38
N GLU A 145 58.00 22.87 -25.00
CA GLU A 145 57.73 23.24 -23.59
C GLU A 145 56.57 22.48 -22.94
N MET A 146 55.91 21.58 -23.70
CA MET A 146 54.80 20.75 -23.24
C MET A 146 55.28 19.31 -23.01
N VAL A 147 54.97 18.73 -21.86
CA VAL A 147 55.14 17.29 -21.60
C VAL A 147 53.82 16.70 -21.11
N TYR A 148 53.18 15.89 -21.94
CA TYR A 148 51.96 15.17 -21.60
C TYR A 148 52.34 13.85 -20.94
N GLN A 149 51.71 13.56 -19.79
CA GLN A 149 51.83 12.28 -19.12
C GLN A 149 50.46 11.65 -18.93
N GLN A 150 50.36 10.35 -19.18
CA GLN A 150 49.21 9.52 -18.82
C GLN A 150 49.70 8.31 -18.02
N TYR A 151 49.07 8.01 -16.89
CA TYR A 151 49.37 6.82 -16.07
C TYR A 151 48.17 5.90 -16.04
N GLN A 152 48.33 4.64 -16.43
CA GLN A 152 47.32 3.58 -16.30
C GLN A 152 47.75 2.60 -15.20
N SER A 153 46.90 2.36 -14.21
CA SER A 153 47.20 1.34 -13.19
C SER A 153 46.90 -0.07 -13.69
N PHE A 154 47.67 -1.06 -13.21
CA PHE A 154 47.51 -2.47 -13.61
C PHE A 154 46.20 -3.13 -13.15
N ASN A 155 45.57 -2.57 -12.12
CA ASN A 155 44.49 -3.16 -11.33
C ASN A 155 43.12 -2.49 -11.56
N ASN A 156 42.95 -1.75 -12.66
CA ASN A 156 41.75 -0.97 -12.96
C ASN A 156 41.37 0.09 -11.89
N ALA A 157 42.31 0.47 -11.00
CA ALA A 157 42.08 1.58 -10.06
C ALA A 157 41.93 2.93 -10.78
N GLY A 158 42.36 3.04 -12.04
CA GLY A 158 42.03 4.12 -12.96
C GLY A 158 43.10 4.38 -14.02
N CYS A 159 42.84 5.39 -14.83
CA CYS A 159 43.85 6.08 -15.62
C CYS A 159 43.86 7.56 -15.20
N TRP A 160 45.03 8.21 -15.26
CA TRP A 160 45.20 9.63 -14.95
C TRP A 160 45.97 10.31 -16.06
N TYR A 161 45.76 11.61 -16.25
CA TYR A 161 46.52 12.46 -17.17
C TYR A 161 46.96 13.76 -16.52
N ARG A 162 48.07 14.33 -16.99
CA ARG A 162 48.54 15.69 -16.64
C ARG A 162 49.41 16.27 -17.76
N CYS A 163 49.69 17.55 -17.68
CA CYS A 163 50.61 18.23 -18.59
C CYS A 163 51.62 19.07 -17.78
N ARG A 164 52.89 19.06 -18.19
CA ARG A 164 53.87 20.09 -17.85
C ARG A 164 53.80 21.17 -18.93
N TYR A 165 53.67 22.43 -18.55
CA TYR A 165 53.79 23.56 -19.48
C TYR A 165 54.79 24.57 -18.92
N ARG A 166 55.83 24.90 -19.69
CA ARG A 166 56.87 25.88 -19.29
C ARG A 166 57.41 25.62 -17.89
N GLY A 167 57.88 24.39 -17.68
CA GLY A 167 58.39 23.92 -16.39
C GLY A 167 57.33 23.47 -15.36
N ASN A 168 56.10 23.98 -15.42
CA ASN A 168 55.08 23.80 -14.37
C ASN A 168 54.17 22.61 -14.65
N TRP A 169 54.04 21.69 -13.70
CA TRP A 169 53.13 20.54 -13.79
C TRP A 169 51.71 20.89 -13.34
N SER A 170 50.71 20.53 -14.16
CA SER A 170 49.33 20.45 -13.70
C SER A 170 49.17 19.33 -12.65
N GLN A 171 48.14 19.43 -11.80
CA GLN A 171 47.72 18.30 -11.00
C GLN A 171 47.27 17.15 -11.90
N TRP A 172 47.45 15.91 -11.43
CA TRP A 172 46.90 14.72 -12.06
C TRP A 172 45.36 14.78 -12.04
N GLN A 173 44.75 14.66 -13.22
CA GLN A 173 43.33 14.47 -13.39
C GLN A 173 43.06 12.99 -13.65
N LYS A 174 42.16 12.37 -12.88
CA LYS A 174 41.71 11.00 -13.18
C LYS A 174 40.81 11.06 -14.42
N LEU A 175 41.05 10.20 -15.42
CA LEU A 175 40.03 9.89 -16.42
C LEU A 175 38.86 9.25 -15.67
N ALA A 176 37.67 9.81 -15.82
CA ALA A 176 36.52 9.42 -14.99
C ALA A 176 36.25 7.92 -15.08
N ASP A 177 36.08 7.29 -13.91
CA ASP A 177 35.42 5.98 -13.86
C ASP A 177 33.98 6.14 -14.37
N ALA A 178 33.39 5.09 -14.93
CA ALA A 178 31.99 5.14 -15.36
C ALA A 178 31.09 5.51 -14.17
N ALA A 179 30.48 6.70 -14.22
CA ALA A 179 29.76 7.24 -13.08
C ALA A 179 28.51 6.38 -12.75
N THR A 180 28.25 6.20 -11.46
CA THR A 180 27.09 5.44 -10.95
C THR A 180 25.93 6.35 -10.52
N THR A 181 26.07 7.67 -10.68
CA THR A 181 25.06 8.68 -10.33
C THR A 181 24.99 9.75 -11.42
N LEU A 182 23.82 10.39 -11.58
CA LEU A 182 23.62 11.49 -12.53
C LEU A 182 24.60 12.65 -12.28
N ALA A 183 24.81 13.01 -11.01
CA ALA A 183 25.78 14.03 -10.60
C ALA A 183 27.22 13.69 -11.03
N GLY A 184 27.61 12.40 -11.00
CA GLY A 184 28.90 11.94 -11.51
C GLY A 184 29.07 12.05 -13.03
N TYR A 185 27.97 12.11 -13.79
CA TYR A 185 27.97 12.45 -15.22
C TYR A 185 27.89 13.96 -15.48
N GLY A 186 27.82 14.80 -14.45
CA GLY A 186 27.61 16.25 -14.59
C GLY A 186 26.17 16.63 -14.97
N ILE A 187 25.22 15.70 -14.92
CA ILE A 187 23.81 15.95 -15.20
C ILE A 187 23.22 16.70 -13.99
N THR A 188 22.86 17.97 -14.20
CA THR A 188 22.38 18.89 -13.14
C THR A 188 20.90 19.27 -13.28
N ASP A 189 20.29 18.91 -14.41
CA ASP A 189 18.89 19.13 -14.78
C ASP A 189 18.00 17.88 -14.60
N GLY A 190 18.59 16.75 -14.22
CA GLY A 190 17.87 15.50 -13.96
C GLY A 190 17.16 15.50 -12.61
N ALA A 191 15.83 15.31 -12.61
CA ALA A 191 15.01 15.26 -11.40
C ALA A 191 15.52 14.22 -10.38
N THR A 192 15.80 14.67 -9.17
CA THR A 192 16.31 13.83 -8.08
C THR A 192 15.20 12.98 -7.45
N LYS A 193 15.61 11.92 -6.74
CA LYS A 193 14.68 11.10 -5.92
C LYS A 193 13.91 11.93 -4.88
N ALA A 194 14.51 13.02 -4.38
CA ALA A 194 13.90 13.90 -3.39
C ALA A 194 12.80 14.77 -4.02
N GLU A 195 13.06 15.39 -5.19
CA GLU A 195 12.07 16.18 -5.92
C GLU A 195 10.89 15.32 -6.40
N LEU A 196 11.17 14.12 -6.93
CA LEU A 196 10.13 13.17 -7.32
C LEU A 196 9.28 12.75 -6.11
N LYS A 197 9.91 12.49 -4.95
CA LYS A 197 9.17 12.19 -3.71
C LYS A 197 8.32 13.38 -3.26
N ALA A 198 8.86 14.60 -3.26
CA ALA A 198 8.11 15.79 -2.87
C ALA A 198 6.92 16.08 -3.81
N ALA A 199 7.08 15.86 -5.11
CA ALA A 199 6.00 15.98 -6.09
C ALA A 199 4.90 14.93 -5.88
N VAL A 200 5.27 13.66 -5.62
CA VAL A 200 4.30 12.60 -5.30
C VAL A 200 3.61 12.86 -3.97
N ASP A 201 4.36 13.16 -2.90
CA ASP A 201 3.82 13.48 -1.58
C ASP A 201 2.85 14.69 -1.66
N GLY A 202 3.19 15.70 -2.46
CA GLY A 202 2.32 16.86 -2.72
C GLY A 202 1.04 16.49 -3.46
N LEU A 203 1.11 15.60 -4.46
CA LEU A 203 -0.06 15.12 -5.20
C LEU A 203 -0.99 14.25 -4.35
N VAL A 204 -0.44 13.42 -3.45
CA VAL A 204 -1.23 12.52 -2.60
C VAL A 204 -1.52 13.09 -1.20
N SER A 205 -1.08 14.31 -0.90
CA SER A 205 -1.20 14.92 0.42
C SER A 205 -2.66 14.96 0.88
N GLY A 206 -2.94 14.36 2.03
CA GLY A 206 -4.29 14.24 2.59
C GLY A 206 -5.22 13.24 1.89
N ALA A 207 -4.91 12.78 0.67
CA ALA A 207 -5.79 11.88 -0.08
C ALA A 207 -6.06 10.53 0.63
N PRO A 208 -5.08 9.83 1.23
CA PRO A 208 -5.36 8.62 2.01
C PRO A 208 -6.30 8.86 3.20
N GLY A 209 -6.14 9.99 3.89
CA GLY A 209 -7.01 10.37 5.02
C GLY A 209 -8.44 10.69 4.56
N ALA A 210 -8.59 11.48 3.50
CA ALA A 210 -9.89 11.80 2.92
C ALA A 210 -10.61 10.55 2.38
N LEU A 211 -9.89 9.64 1.72
CA LEU A 211 -10.45 8.37 1.25
C LEU A 211 -10.86 7.46 2.41
N ASN A 212 -10.10 7.44 3.52
CA ASN A 212 -10.49 6.74 4.74
C ASN A 212 -11.77 7.32 5.35
N THR A 213 -11.89 8.65 5.48
CA THR A 213 -13.12 9.30 5.96
C THR A 213 -14.31 9.03 5.04
N LEU A 214 -14.14 9.02 3.71
CA LEU A 214 -15.20 8.65 2.77
C LEU A 214 -15.63 7.17 2.93
N GLN A 215 -14.69 6.27 3.20
CA GLN A 215 -14.98 4.86 3.50
C GLN A 215 -15.76 4.72 4.83
N GLU A 216 -15.32 5.41 5.88
CA GLU A 216 -15.98 5.43 7.20
C GLU A 216 -17.42 5.95 7.10
N LEU A 217 -17.63 7.04 6.35
CA LEU A 217 -18.96 7.59 6.09
C LEU A 217 -19.83 6.65 5.27
N ALA A 218 -19.30 6.04 4.20
CA ALA A 218 -20.04 5.06 3.40
C ALA A 218 -20.46 3.84 4.25
N ALA A 219 -19.55 3.33 5.08
CA ALA A 219 -19.84 2.22 6.01
C ALA A 219 -20.87 2.62 7.08
N ALA A 220 -20.79 3.83 7.64
CA ALA A 220 -21.77 4.34 8.61
C ALA A 220 -23.18 4.51 8.01
N LEU A 221 -23.28 4.79 6.71
CA LEU A 221 -24.53 4.82 5.94
C LEU A 221 -24.95 3.41 5.42
N GLY A 222 -24.25 2.35 5.82
CA GLY A 222 -24.56 0.96 5.46
C GLY A 222 -24.21 0.60 4.02
N ASN A 223 -23.34 1.37 3.36
CA ASN A 223 -23.02 1.28 1.93
C ASN A 223 -24.26 1.35 1.00
N ASP A 224 -25.28 2.11 1.41
CA ASP A 224 -26.54 2.25 0.68
C ASP A 224 -26.49 3.39 -0.34
N ASN A 225 -26.31 3.05 -1.62
CA ASN A 225 -26.37 4.00 -2.75
C ASN A 225 -27.68 4.83 -2.80
N ASN A 226 -28.76 4.35 -2.18
CA ASN A 226 -30.07 5.00 -2.14
C ASN A 226 -30.48 5.38 -0.69
N PHE A 227 -29.52 5.61 0.21
CA PHE A 227 -29.75 5.87 1.65
C PHE A 227 -30.92 6.81 1.94
N ALA A 228 -31.03 7.93 1.22
CA ALA A 228 -32.13 8.89 1.37
C ALA A 228 -33.51 8.26 1.09
N ALA A 229 -33.64 7.48 0.03
CA ALA A 229 -34.89 6.76 -0.30
C ALA A 229 -35.17 5.63 0.70
N THR A 230 -34.14 4.87 1.11
CA THR A 230 -34.28 3.81 2.12
C THR A 230 -34.77 4.35 3.46
N ILE A 231 -34.21 5.48 3.93
CA ILE A 231 -34.66 6.15 5.15
C ILE A 231 -36.07 6.72 4.98
N THR A 232 -36.37 7.34 3.83
CA THR A 232 -37.72 7.85 3.52
C THR A 232 -38.76 6.74 3.58
N ASN A 233 -38.49 5.57 2.98
CA ASN A 233 -39.38 4.40 3.02
C ASN A 233 -39.52 3.82 4.44
N LYS A 234 -38.43 3.73 5.22
CA LYS A 234 -38.47 3.31 6.63
C LYS A 234 -39.27 4.26 7.52
N LEU A 235 -39.30 5.55 7.19
CA LEU A 235 -40.07 6.57 7.89
C LEU A 235 -41.55 6.55 7.47
N ALA A 236 -41.85 6.42 6.17
CA ALA A 236 -43.21 6.31 5.63
C ALA A 236 -43.95 5.06 6.14
N GLY A 237 -43.23 4.01 6.54
CA GLY A 237 -43.79 2.84 7.21
C GLY A 237 -44.06 3.01 8.71
N LYS A 238 -43.89 4.20 9.29
CA LYS A 238 -44.27 4.51 10.68
C LYS A 238 -45.69 5.06 10.72
N ALA A 239 -46.41 4.76 11.81
CA ALA A 239 -47.67 5.42 12.10
C ALA A 239 -47.45 6.92 12.34
N ASP A 240 -48.34 7.75 11.82
CA ASP A 240 -48.34 9.19 12.08
C ASP A 240 -48.49 9.50 13.58
N LYS A 241 -48.00 10.67 13.98
CA LYS A 241 -48.12 11.15 15.36
C LYS A 241 -49.58 11.44 15.70
N SER A 242 -50.24 10.49 16.35
CA SER A 242 -51.65 10.60 16.77
C SER A 242 -51.79 11.03 18.24
N SER A 243 -52.82 11.82 18.53
CA SER A 243 -53.31 12.09 19.89
C SER A 243 -54.34 11.08 20.39
N SER A 244 -54.75 10.11 19.55
CA SER A 244 -55.74 9.07 19.87
C SER A 244 -55.24 7.66 19.54
N LEU A 245 -55.75 6.65 20.25
CA LEU A 245 -55.40 5.25 20.02
C LEU A 245 -55.79 4.77 18.61
N ALA A 246 -56.94 5.21 18.10
CA ALA A 246 -57.42 4.88 16.76
C ALA A 246 -56.45 5.35 15.66
N GLY A 247 -55.83 6.52 15.80
CA GLY A 247 -54.82 7.00 14.86
C GLY A 247 -53.48 6.25 14.91
N TYR A 248 -53.25 5.39 15.91
CA TYR A 248 -52.16 4.41 15.90
C TYR A 248 -52.59 3.04 15.32
N GLY A 249 -53.79 2.94 14.72
CA GLY A 249 -54.36 1.69 14.23
C GLY A 249 -54.92 0.78 15.32
N ILE A 250 -54.95 1.22 16.59
CA ILE A 250 -55.43 0.44 17.72
C ILE A 250 -56.96 0.62 17.83
N ASN A 251 -57.68 -0.06 16.95
CA ASN A 251 -59.15 -0.04 16.91
C ASN A 251 -59.79 -0.92 18.01
N THR A 252 -59.05 -1.92 18.50
CA THR A 252 -59.45 -2.80 19.60
C THR A 252 -58.28 -2.94 20.56
N LEU A 253 -58.46 -2.52 21.81
CA LEU A 253 -57.50 -2.82 22.88
C LEU A 253 -57.58 -4.31 23.22
N ALA A 254 -56.69 -5.11 22.64
CA ALA A 254 -56.48 -6.49 23.05
C ALA A 254 -55.78 -6.53 24.42
N LEU A 255 -56.55 -6.28 25.47
CA LEU A 255 -56.12 -6.45 26.86
C LEU A 255 -55.75 -7.92 27.05
N SER A 256 -54.46 -8.19 27.30
CA SER A 256 -54.03 -9.52 27.68
C SER A 256 -54.70 -9.91 29.01
N THR A 257 -54.98 -11.20 29.19
CA THR A 257 -55.91 -11.70 30.23
C THR A 257 -55.53 -11.38 31.68
N ALA A 258 -54.31 -10.89 31.93
CA ALA A 258 -53.89 -10.37 33.23
C ALA A 258 -54.39 -8.92 33.51
N GLN A 259 -54.58 -8.09 32.48
CA GLN A 259 -55.00 -6.68 32.63
C GLN A 259 -56.52 -6.51 32.70
N THR A 260 -57.31 -7.49 32.25
CA THR A 260 -58.77 -7.49 32.37
C THR A 260 -59.25 -7.53 33.83
N ALA A 261 -58.38 -7.90 34.78
CA ALA A 261 -58.64 -7.77 36.22
C ALA A 261 -58.67 -6.32 36.73
N GLN A 262 -58.24 -5.34 35.92
CA GLN A 262 -58.28 -3.91 36.22
C GLN A 262 -59.05 -3.11 35.16
N ILE A 263 -60.34 -3.45 34.97
CA ILE A 263 -61.31 -2.35 34.88
C ILE A 263 -61.11 -1.53 36.16
N PHE A 264 -60.78 -0.24 36.02
CA PHE A 264 -60.46 0.64 37.14
C PHE A 264 -61.61 0.70 38.17
N LYS A 265 -61.56 -0.18 39.16
CA LYS A 265 -61.96 0.17 40.53
C LYS A 265 -60.88 1.09 41.10
N THR A 266 -60.81 2.33 40.58
CA THR A 266 -60.51 3.43 41.51
C THR A 266 -61.58 3.34 42.58
N THR A 267 -61.22 3.08 43.82
CA THR A 267 -62.17 3.06 44.94
C THR A 267 -62.71 4.49 45.07
N PRO A 268 -63.96 4.80 44.66
CA PRO A 268 -64.41 6.18 44.61
C PRO A 268 -64.84 6.57 46.02
N ASN A 269 -63.91 7.13 46.80
CA ASN A 269 -64.25 7.88 48.01
C ASN A 269 -64.86 9.27 47.66
N VAL A 270 -65.03 9.56 46.36
CA VAL A 270 -65.75 10.72 45.83
C VAL A 270 -66.70 10.21 44.73
N TYR A 271 -67.96 10.58 44.83
CA TYR A 271 -68.98 10.31 43.82
C TYR A 271 -68.93 11.41 42.74
N ASP A 272 -68.52 11.06 41.51
CA ASP A 272 -68.58 11.96 40.36
C ASP A 272 -69.89 11.76 39.60
N ASN A 273 -70.73 12.79 39.60
CA ASN A 273 -72.04 12.80 38.97
C ASN A 273 -71.97 12.84 37.43
N ASN A 274 -70.81 13.22 36.86
CA ASN A 274 -70.62 13.40 35.42
C ASN A 274 -70.11 12.16 34.68
N LEU A 275 -69.77 11.08 35.40
CA LEU A 275 -69.27 9.83 34.79
C LEU A 275 -70.39 8.81 34.49
N TYR A 276 -71.57 9.00 35.08
CA TYR A 276 -72.71 8.07 34.98
C TYR A 276 -73.88 8.60 34.12
N THR A 277 -73.68 9.74 33.44
CA THR A 277 -74.77 10.62 32.99
C THR A 277 -75.52 10.20 31.73
N ASN A 278 -75.21 9.04 31.12
CA ASN A 278 -76.07 8.23 30.24
C ASN A 278 -75.28 7.05 29.62
N GLY A 279 -74.85 6.10 30.45
CA GLY A 279 -74.19 4.87 30.01
C GLY A 279 -75.04 3.63 30.30
N THR A 280 -75.56 2.96 29.27
CA THR A 280 -76.22 1.66 29.44
C THR A 280 -75.17 0.56 29.59
N LEU A 281 -75.09 -0.07 30.78
CA LEU A 281 -74.31 -1.30 30.95
C LEU A 281 -75.07 -2.48 30.35
N GLU A 282 -74.84 -2.77 29.07
CA GLU A 282 -75.49 -3.87 28.36
C GLU A 282 -74.84 -5.22 28.73
N LEU A 283 -75.52 -6.04 29.53
CA LEU A 283 -75.09 -7.39 29.86
C LEU A 283 -75.77 -8.42 28.95
N ARG A 284 -75.10 -8.74 27.84
CA ARG A 284 -75.61 -9.65 26.82
C ARG A 284 -75.21 -11.09 27.14
N SER A 285 -76.16 -12.02 27.10
CA SER A 285 -75.91 -13.46 27.04
C SER A 285 -76.51 -14.03 25.77
N THR A 286 -75.82 -14.99 25.17
CA THR A 286 -76.25 -15.71 23.95
C THR A 286 -76.68 -17.15 24.26
N GLY A 287 -76.92 -17.48 25.53
CA GLY A 287 -77.31 -18.82 25.98
C GLY A 287 -78.24 -18.79 27.20
N THR A 288 -78.39 -19.95 27.86
CA THR A 288 -79.28 -20.13 29.02
C THR A 288 -78.74 -19.57 30.34
N ASP A 289 -77.48 -19.12 30.37
CA ASP A 289 -76.87 -18.50 31.54
C ASP A 289 -77.20 -17.01 31.60
N PHE A 290 -77.79 -16.57 32.71
CA PHE A 290 -78.16 -15.17 32.94
C PHE A 290 -77.00 -14.42 33.64
N PRO A 291 -76.56 -13.25 33.12
CA PRO A 291 -75.53 -12.48 33.78
C PRO A 291 -76.07 -11.86 35.08
N ALA A 292 -75.45 -12.18 36.20
CA ALA A 292 -75.81 -11.62 37.51
C ALA A 292 -74.99 -10.37 37.83
N LEU A 293 -75.65 -9.29 38.26
CA LEU A 293 -74.97 -8.11 38.79
C LEU A 293 -74.76 -8.27 40.30
N GLY A 294 -73.50 -8.48 40.69
CA GLY A 294 -73.07 -8.41 42.08
C GLY A 294 -72.99 -6.96 42.54
N LEU A 295 -73.95 -6.53 43.36
CA LEU A 295 -74.00 -5.22 43.98
C LEU A 295 -73.40 -5.31 45.40
N HIS A 296 -72.11 -5.04 45.51
CA HIS A 296 -71.42 -5.00 46.80
C HIS A 296 -71.50 -3.61 47.44
N ARG A 297 -72.02 -3.53 48.67
CA ARG A 297 -71.85 -2.37 49.56
C ARG A 297 -70.93 -2.77 50.72
N PRO A 298 -70.15 -1.86 51.32
CA PRO A 298 -69.39 -2.19 52.53
C PRO A 298 -70.31 -2.77 53.60
N GLY A 299 -70.04 -4.01 54.03
CA GLY A 299 -70.83 -4.74 55.03
C GLY A 299 -71.89 -5.72 54.47
N ASN A 300 -72.53 -5.42 53.33
CA ASN A 300 -73.61 -6.24 52.75
C ASN A 300 -73.37 -6.57 51.27
N SER A 301 -73.56 -7.83 50.89
CA SER A 301 -73.62 -8.25 49.48
C SER A 301 -75.06 -8.41 49.03
N ALA A 302 -75.40 -7.78 47.91
CA ALA A 302 -76.65 -8.01 47.19
C ALA A 302 -76.40 -8.56 45.79
N VAL A 303 -77.28 -9.42 45.31
CA VAL A 303 -77.26 -9.93 43.93
C VAL A 303 -78.55 -9.53 43.24
N ALA A 304 -78.42 -8.80 42.13
CA ALA A 304 -79.51 -8.55 41.20
C ALA A 304 -79.57 -9.69 40.17
N LEU A 305 -80.68 -10.43 40.19
CA LEU A 305 -80.99 -11.47 39.23
C LEU A 305 -82.20 -11.02 38.40
N VAL A 306 -82.06 -11.01 37.08
CA VAL A 306 -83.22 -10.87 36.17
C VAL A 306 -83.71 -12.29 35.86
N HIS A 307 -84.97 -12.58 36.20
CA HIS A 307 -85.59 -13.87 35.90
C HIS A 307 -86.69 -13.69 34.86
N LYS A 308 -86.54 -14.35 33.71
CA LYS A 308 -87.61 -14.51 32.71
C LYS A 308 -88.41 -15.77 33.00
N SER A 309 -89.66 -15.59 33.43
CA SER A 309 -90.73 -16.57 33.31
C SER A 309 -91.75 -16.06 32.30
N TYR A 310 -92.43 -16.98 31.59
CA TYR A 310 -93.43 -16.67 30.55
C TYR A 310 -94.38 -15.50 30.93
N GLY A 311 -94.15 -14.32 30.35
CA GLY A 311 -95.01 -13.14 30.49
C GLY A 311 -94.26 -11.86 30.83
N ASP A 312 -93.52 -11.83 31.94
CA ASP A 312 -93.00 -10.59 32.55
C ASP A 312 -91.55 -10.73 33.04
N ASP A 313 -90.78 -9.64 32.88
CA ASP A 313 -89.41 -9.53 33.38
C ASP A 313 -89.41 -9.15 34.86
N THR A 314 -89.04 -10.09 35.73
CA THR A 314 -88.96 -9.84 37.18
C THR A 314 -87.52 -9.56 37.61
N LEU A 315 -87.27 -8.33 38.10
CA LEU A 315 -86.05 -7.97 38.80
C LEU A 315 -86.13 -8.47 40.25
N VAL A 316 -85.19 -9.35 40.61
CA VAL A 316 -85.09 -9.92 41.96
C VAL A 316 -83.80 -9.42 42.61
N LEU A 317 -83.94 -8.59 43.64
CA LEU A 317 -82.82 -8.17 44.48
C LEU A 317 -82.79 -9.06 45.72
N LYS A 318 -81.70 -9.82 45.89
CA LYS A 318 -81.44 -10.60 47.11
C LYS A 318 -80.38 -9.90 47.94
N GLU A 319 -80.72 -9.47 49.15
CA GLU A 319 -79.77 -8.96 50.13
C GLU A 319 -79.58 -9.99 51.24
N ALA A 320 -78.32 -10.32 51.54
CA ALA A 320 -77.97 -11.17 52.68
C ALA A 320 -77.62 -10.29 53.89
N THR A 321 -78.43 -10.37 54.95
CA THR A 321 -78.13 -9.74 56.25
C THR A 321 -78.11 -10.82 57.33
N GLY A 322 -76.91 -11.31 57.67
CA GLY A 322 -76.72 -12.43 58.59
C GLY A 322 -77.35 -13.72 58.03
N SER A 323 -78.17 -14.39 58.85
CA SER A 323 -78.83 -15.66 58.50
C SER A 323 -80.12 -15.49 57.68
N GLU A 324 -80.51 -14.25 57.33
CA GLU A 324 -81.77 -13.95 56.64
C GLU A 324 -81.52 -13.35 55.24
N TYR A 325 -82.27 -13.85 54.25
CA TYR A 325 -82.28 -13.33 52.88
C TYR A 325 -83.54 -12.50 52.65
N ARG A 326 -83.39 -11.18 52.51
CA ARG A 326 -84.49 -10.33 52.03
C ARG A 326 -84.53 -10.35 50.51
N VAL A 327 -85.69 -10.66 49.97
CA VAL A 327 -85.95 -10.71 48.53
C VAL A 327 -86.92 -9.58 48.19
N TRP A 328 -86.46 -8.62 47.38
CA TRP A 328 -87.31 -7.59 46.83
C TRP A 328 -87.62 -7.92 45.37
N HIS A 329 -88.90 -7.85 45.00
CA HIS A 329 -89.42 -8.09 43.66
C HIS A 329 -90.38 -6.96 43.29
N SER A 330 -90.39 -6.56 42.02
CA SER A 330 -91.41 -5.67 41.45
C SER A 330 -92.42 -6.51 40.66
N GLY A 331 -93.63 -6.70 41.19
CA GLY A 331 -94.69 -7.51 40.56
C GLY A 331 -95.79 -7.90 41.54
N ASN A 332 -96.98 -8.25 41.03
CA ASN A 332 -98.14 -8.63 41.84
C ASN A 332 -98.02 -10.08 42.34
N ASP A 333 -97.27 -10.27 43.42
CA ASP A 333 -96.72 -11.58 43.79
C ASP A 333 -97.54 -12.36 44.83
N SER A 334 -98.46 -13.19 44.34
CA SER A 334 -99.25 -14.11 45.16
C SER A 334 -98.80 -15.58 45.07
N GLN A 335 -97.77 -15.90 44.28
CA GLN A 335 -97.36 -17.29 44.00
C GLN A 335 -95.98 -17.66 44.54
N ILE A 336 -94.99 -16.76 44.53
CA ILE A 336 -93.65 -17.06 45.04
C ILE A 336 -93.70 -17.22 46.57
N ILE A 337 -94.43 -16.34 47.24
CA ILE A 337 -94.59 -16.31 48.70
C ILE A 337 -95.26 -17.58 49.24
N LYS A 338 -96.19 -18.19 48.50
CA LYS A 338 -96.93 -19.39 48.94
C LYS A 338 -96.07 -20.67 48.97
N LYS A 339 -95.02 -20.77 48.13
CA LYS A 339 -94.21 -21.99 48.01
C LYS A 339 -93.24 -22.27 49.16
N ARG A 340 -92.98 -21.29 50.05
CA ARG A 340 -92.03 -21.42 51.17
C ARG A 340 -92.65 -21.43 52.57
N ARG A 341 -93.95 -21.13 52.71
CA ARG A 341 -94.54 -20.74 54.01
C ARG A 341 -95.28 -21.86 54.78
N TYR A 342 -94.77 -23.09 54.77
CA TYR A 342 -95.32 -24.18 55.60
C TYR A 342 -94.62 -24.26 56.97
N ARG A 343 -95.18 -23.52 57.96
CA ARG A 343 -94.83 -23.44 59.41
C ARG A 343 -93.51 -22.70 59.74
N VAL A 344 -93.39 -21.88 60.81
CA VAL A 344 -94.19 -21.67 62.06
C VAL A 344 -94.43 -20.15 62.35
N HIS A 345 -95.41 -19.81 63.19
CA HIS A 345 -95.87 -18.46 63.62
C HIS A 345 -95.31 -17.99 64.99
N ALA A 346 -95.43 -16.69 65.29
CA ALA A 346 -95.72 -16.10 66.61
C ALA A 346 -96.44 -14.73 66.46
N ASP A 347 -97.24 -14.31 67.45
CA ASP A 347 -98.34 -13.32 67.35
C ASP A 347 -98.00 -11.82 67.54
N ASP A 348 -98.86 -10.93 67.04
CA ASP A 348 -98.95 -9.51 67.44
C ASP A 348 -100.33 -9.15 68.04
N GLY A 349 -100.39 -9.01 69.37
CA GLY A 349 -101.62 -8.74 70.10
C GLY A 349 -102.04 -7.25 70.13
N THR A 350 -103.33 -7.02 69.84
CA THR A 350 -104.16 -5.85 70.20
C THR A 350 -104.16 -4.59 69.30
N SER A 351 -105.24 -4.45 68.53
CA SER A 351 -105.93 -3.16 68.34
C SER A 351 -107.40 -3.29 68.78
N TRP A 352 -107.92 -2.33 69.54
CA TRP A 352 -109.28 -2.33 70.13
C TRP A 352 -109.74 -0.91 70.48
N ILE A 353 -110.85 -0.41 69.93
CA ILE A 353 -111.78 0.55 70.60
C ILE A 353 -113.23 0.46 69.98
N PRO A 354 -114.33 0.97 70.58
CA PRO A 354 -115.21 0.13 71.42
C PRO A 354 -116.75 0.35 71.33
N ARG A 355 -117.50 -0.35 72.20
CA ARG A 355 -118.80 -0.01 72.87
C ARG A 355 -119.06 -1.10 73.96
N SER A 356 -119.78 -0.93 75.07
CA SER A 356 -120.46 0.19 75.78
C SER A 356 -120.56 -0.16 77.32
N PRO A 357 -121.23 0.55 78.26
CA PRO A 357 -120.72 0.67 79.66
C PRO A 357 -121.69 0.31 80.84
N LEU A 358 -121.19 0.55 82.09
CA LEU A 358 -121.82 0.60 83.46
C LEU A 358 -121.34 -0.53 84.42
N ALA A 359 -121.00 -0.33 85.72
CA ALA A 359 -121.16 0.84 86.61
C ALA A 359 -120.15 0.95 87.80
N LYS A 360 -119.87 2.21 88.20
CA LYS A 360 -119.72 2.82 89.56
C LYS A 360 -118.58 2.49 90.57
N TRP A 361 -118.03 3.60 91.11
CA TRP A 361 -117.20 3.77 92.33
C TRP A 361 -117.93 3.48 93.67
N ALA A 362 -117.19 3.15 94.76
CA ALA A 362 -116.90 4.09 95.89
C ALA A 362 -116.13 3.52 97.11
N SER A 363 -115.11 4.26 97.57
CA SER A 363 -114.59 4.51 98.96
C SER A 363 -114.20 3.41 99.99
N THR A 364 -112.88 3.26 100.20
CA THR A 364 -112.03 3.48 101.43
C THR A 364 -112.33 2.93 102.85
N MET A 365 -111.22 2.50 103.54
CA MET A 365 -110.98 2.14 104.97
C MET A 365 -111.29 0.67 105.38
N ARG A 366 -110.50 -0.04 106.23
CA ARG A 366 -109.36 0.31 107.13
C ARG A 366 -108.43 -0.92 107.41
N LEU A 367 -107.19 -0.64 107.84
CA LEU A 367 -106.08 -1.44 108.47
C LEU A 367 -106.42 -2.73 109.31
N PRO A 368 -105.43 -3.54 109.79
CA PRO A 368 -104.21 -4.11 109.16
C PRO A 368 -103.82 -5.57 109.63
N ALA A 369 -102.66 -6.10 109.18
CA ALA A 369 -101.61 -6.84 109.96
C ALA A 369 -101.08 -8.19 109.40
N ALA A 370 -99.74 -8.35 109.43
CA ALA A 370 -98.91 -9.57 109.63
C ALA A 370 -99.10 -10.85 108.75
N SER A 371 -98.10 -11.75 108.55
CA SER A 371 -96.63 -11.70 108.57
C SER A 371 -96.02 -13.04 108.07
N MET A 372 -94.69 -13.09 107.83
CA MET A 372 -93.81 -14.30 107.80
C MET A 372 -93.96 -15.29 106.61
N ALA A 373 -92.93 -15.56 105.79
CA ALA A 373 -91.69 -16.38 105.99
C ALA A 373 -91.86 -17.78 105.35
N ARG A 374 -90.89 -18.61 104.93
CA ARG A 374 -89.39 -18.70 104.83
C ARG A 374 -89.12 -19.83 103.78
N SER A 375 -87.94 -20.27 103.33
CA SER A 375 -86.49 -19.96 103.48
C SER A 375 -85.72 -20.64 102.32
N SER A 376 -84.41 -20.37 102.17
CA SER A 376 -83.48 -21.08 101.26
C SER A 376 -82.75 -22.27 101.98
N PRO A 377 -81.44 -22.58 101.80
CA PRO A 377 -80.91 -23.68 100.95
C PRO A 377 -79.84 -24.57 101.68
N SER A 378 -78.93 -25.22 100.92
CA SER A 378 -77.63 -25.81 101.36
C SER A 378 -77.71 -27.16 102.13
N ALA A 379 -76.67 -28.00 102.26
CA ALA A 379 -75.24 -27.94 101.88
C ALA A 379 -74.63 -29.37 101.75
N ALA A 380 -73.35 -29.44 101.33
CA ALA A 380 -72.38 -30.54 101.51
C ALA A 380 -72.56 -31.85 100.71
#